data_AF-A0A5C3KGQ3-F1
#
_entry.id   AF-A0A5C3KGQ3-F1
#
_cell.length_a   1.000
_cell.length_b   1.000
_cell.length_c   1.000
_cell.angle_alpha   90.00
_cell.angle_beta   90.00
_cell.angle_gamma   90.00
#
_symmetry.space_group_name_H-M   'P 1'
#
loop_
_entity.id
_entity.type
_entity.pdbx_description
1 polymer ?
#
loop_
_entity_poly.entity_id
_entity_poly.type
_entity_poly.pdbx_seq_one_letter_code
_entity_poly.pdbx_strand_id
1 'polypeptide(L)' 'RQTLSNVTQEIFGIKPHKGQLDLAEKVLQGFDCIGVAGTGSGKSLIFAILAIAAELSGSNGVVIVICPLKSLKKDQ' A
#
# COMPACT_ATOMS: atom_id res chain seq x y z
N ARG A 1 9.62 5.46 -6.30
CA ARG A 1 8.45 6.35 -6.49
C ARG A 1 7.68 6.20 -7.80
N GLN A 2 8.20 6.68 -8.94
CA GLN A 2 7.40 6.80 -10.18
C GLN A 2 6.89 5.44 -10.68
N THR A 3 7.75 4.43 -10.66
CA THR A 3 7.38 3.05 -11.03
C THR A 3 6.23 2.53 -10.18
N LEU A 4 6.29 2.68 -8.85
CA LEU A 4 5.21 2.25 -7.95
C LEU A 4 3.90 2.98 -8.25
N SER A 5 3.95 4.29 -8.51
CA SER A 5 2.76 5.06 -8.90
C SER A 5 2.15 4.56 -10.21
N ASN A 6 2.98 4.27 -11.22
CA ASN A 6 2.52 3.84 -12.53
C ASN A 6 1.91 2.44 -12.46
N VAL A 7 2.62 1.47 -11.88
CA VAL A 7 2.16 0.08 -11.75
C VAL A 7 0.88 0.02 -10.91
N THR A 8 0.80 0.81 -9.83
CA THR A 8 -0.43 0.86 -9.02
C THR A 8 -1.60 1.43 -9.83
N GLN A 9 -1.36 2.45 -10.66
CA GLN A 9 -2.39 2.99 -11.55
C GLN A 9 -2.80 1.99 -12.64
N GLU A 10 -1.86 1.21 -13.18
CA GLU A 10 -2.14 0.18 -14.18
C GLU A 10 -2.98 -0.97 -13.60
N ILE A 11 -2.68 -1.42 -12.38
CA ILE A 11 -3.39 -2.54 -11.73
C ILE A 11 -4.76 -2.10 -11.22
N PHE A 12 -4.85 -0.94 -10.55
CA PHE A 12 -6.07 -0.53 -9.84
C PHE A 12 -6.87 0.55 -10.57
N GLY A 13 -6.37 1.11 -11.67
CA GLY A 13 -7.01 2.24 -12.37
C GLY A 13 -6.97 3.56 -11.60
N ILE A 14 -6.31 3.60 -10.43
CA ILE A 14 -6.30 4.74 -9.52
C ILE A 14 -4.86 5.17 -9.27
N LYS A 15 -4.58 6.46 -9.48
CA LYS A 15 -3.27 7.04 -9.18
C LYS A 15 -3.10 7.26 -7.67
N PRO A 16 -2.05 6.71 -7.04
CA PRO A 16 -1.81 6.94 -5.62
C PRO A 16 -1.60 8.42 -5.28
N HIS A 17 -2.12 8.84 -4.13
CA HIS A 17 -1.82 10.14 -3.55
C HIS A 17 -0.40 10.20 -3.00
N LYS A 18 0.16 11.41 -2.94
CA LYS A 18 1.53 11.66 -2.44
C LYS A 18 1.77 11.02 -1.07
N GLY A 19 0.86 11.21 -0.12
CA GLY A 19 1.00 10.68 1.24
C GLY A 19 0.98 9.15 1.33
N GLN A 20 0.25 8.47 0.43
CA GLN A 20 0.27 7.00 0.36
C GLN A 20 1.64 6.49 -0.12
N LEU A 21 2.22 7.15 -1.13
CA LEU A 21 3.57 6.84 -1.62
C LEU A 21 4.64 7.17 -0.57
N ASP A 22 4.52 8.30 0.13
CA ASP A 22 5.47 8.68 1.19
C ASP A 22 5.50 7.64 2.31
N LEU A 23 4.33 7.18 2.77
CA LEU A 23 4.22 6.13 3.79
C LEU A 23 4.81 4.80 3.30
N ALA A 24 4.44 4.37 2.09
CA ALA A 24 4.96 3.12 1.53
C ALA A 24 6.49 3.16 1.37
N GLU A 25 7.05 4.27 0.89
CA GLU A 25 8.51 4.44 0.74
C GLU A 25 9.23 4.38 2.09
N LYS A 26 8.67 4.98 3.14
CA LYS A 26 9.26 4.92 4.48
C LYS A 26 9.25 3.49 5.05
N VAL A 27 8.14 2.76 4.87
CA VAL A 27 8.07 1.36 5.28
C VAL A 27 9.07 0.50 4.51
N LEU A 28 9.21 0.69 3.18
CA LEU A 28 10.19 -0.04 2.36
C LEU A 28 11.65 0.28 2.71
N GLN A 29 11.90 1.45 3.30
CA GLN A 29 13.21 1.82 3.86
C GLN A 29 13.48 1.21 5.24
N GLY A 30 12.54 0.46 5.81
CA GLY A 30 12.66 -0.18 7.12
C GLY A 30 12.22 0.68 8.31
N PHE A 31 11.50 1.77 8.07
CA PHE A 31 10.97 2.62 9.15
C PHE A 31 9.56 2.22 9.58
N ASP A 32 9.30 2.26 10.89
CA ASP A 32 7.95 2.22 11.44
C ASP A 32 7.22 3.54 11.15
N CYS A 33 5.95 3.44 10.74
CA CYS A 33 5.16 4.58 10.30
C CYS A 33 3.76 4.57 10.90
N ILE A 34 3.24 5.76 11.24
CA ILE A 34 1.83 5.99 11.58
C ILE A 34 1.22 6.90 10.52
N GLY A 35 0.23 6.39 9.79
CA GLY A 35 -0.53 7.17 8.80
C GLY A 35 -1.91 7.55 9.32
N VAL A 36 -2.21 8.85 9.34
CA VAL A 36 -3.53 9.38 9.70
C VAL A 36 -4.22 9.88 8.43
N ALA A 37 -5.38 9.28 8.10
CA ALA A 37 -6.17 9.68 6.96
C ALA A 37 -7.66 9.38 7.16
N GLY A 38 -8.52 10.23 6.60
CA GLY A 38 -9.97 10.11 6.72
C GLY A 38 -10.55 8.80 6.15
N THR A 39 -11.73 8.39 6.61
CA THR A 39 -12.43 7.23 6.04
C THR A 39 -12.69 7.44 4.55
N GLY A 40 -12.53 6.38 3.74
CA GLY A 40 -12.67 6.46 2.28
C GLY A 40 -11.45 7.03 1.54
N SER A 41 -10.42 7.53 2.22
CA SER A 41 -9.22 8.13 1.59
C SER A 41 -8.29 7.12 0.88
N GLY A 42 -8.71 5.87 0.69
CA GLY A 42 -7.88 4.83 0.06
C GLY A 42 -6.69 4.37 0.91
N LYS A 43 -6.79 4.33 2.24
CA LYS A 43 -5.71 3.85 3.13
C LYS A 43 -5.17 2.48 2.73
N SER A 44 -6.06 1.57 2.31
CA SER A 44 -5.70 0.21 1.91
C SER A 44 -4.76 0.12 0.72
N LEU A 45 -4.76 1.14 -0.16
CA LEU A 45 -3.87 1.20 -1.31
C LEU A 45 -2.38 1.17 -0.89
N ILE A 46 -2.07 1.64 0.32
CA ILE A 46 -0.70 1.58 0.88
C ILE A 46 -0.24 0.12 0.99
N PHE A 47 -1.09 -0.80 1.44
CA PHE A 47 -0.74 -2.22 1.55
C PHE A 47 -0.51 -2.86 0.17
N ALA A 48 -1.34 -2.49 -0.82
CA ALA A 48 -1.18 -2.96 -2.19
C ALA A 48 0.13 -2.46 -2.82
N ILE A 49 0.50 -1.20 -2.59
CA ILE A 49 1.78 -0.64 -3.04
C ILE A 49 2.97 -1.41 -2.45
N LEU A 50 2.90 -1.81 -1.17
CA LEU A 50 3.94 -2.63 -0.54
C LEU A 50 4.04 -4.01 -1.18
N ALA A 51 2.92 -4.66 -1.48
CA ALA A 51 2.90 -5.96 -2.14
C ALA A 51 3.46 -5.89 -3.57
N ILE A 52 3.10 -4.84 -4.32
CA ILE A 52 3.67 -4.56 -5.65
C ILE A 52 5.19 -4.37 -5.54
N ALA A 53 5.67 -3.62 -4.55
CA ALA A 53 7.11 -3.41 -4.35
C ALA A 53 7.84 -4.73 -4.05
N ALA A 54 7.25 -5.60 -3.23
CA ALA A 54 7.81 -6.91 -2.94
C ALA A 54 7.98 -7.76 -4.22
N GLU A 55 6.94 -7.82 -5.06
CA GLU A 55 6.95 -8.52 -6.35
C GLU A 55 7.99 -7.91 -7.31
N LEU A 56 7.98 -6.58 -7.49
CA LEU A 56 8.90 -5.89 -8.41
C LEU A 56 10.37 -6.03 -8.02
N SER A 57 10.67 -6.20 -6.73
CA SER A 57 12.03 -6.41 -6.24
C SER A 57 12.52 -7.86 -6.38
N GLY A 58 11.65 -8.78 -6.83
CA GLY A 58 11.94 -10.22 -6.85
C GLY A 58 12.07 -10.83 -5.46
N SER A 59 11.63 -10.11 -4.42
CA SER A 59 11.59 -10.62 -3.06
C SER A 59 10.38 -11.54 -2.89
N ASN A 60 10.56 -12.69 -2.25
CA ASN A 60 9.44 -13.56 -1.89
C ASN A 60 8.72 -13.04 -0.61
N GLY A 61 8.53 -11.72 -0.54
CA GLY A 61 8.02 -11.01 0.62
C GLY A 61 6.50 -11.09 0.74
N VAL A 62 6.00 -11.11 1.98
CA VAL A 62 4.56 -11.16 2.27
C VAL A 62 4.17 -9.92 3.07
N VAL A 63 3.11 -9.24 2.64
CA VAL A 63 2.47 -8.14 3.40
C VAL A 63 1.35 -8.71 4.26
N ILE A 64 1.51 -8.64 5.58
CA ILE A 64 0.50 -9.12 6.53
C ILE A 64 -0.36 -7.93 6.99
N VAL A 65 -1.65 -7.95 6.63
CA VAL A 65 -2.63 -6.94 7.06
C VAL A 65 -3.48 -7.48 8.21
N ILE A 66 -3.37 -6.86 9.37
CA ILE A 66 -4.15 -7.25 10.56
C ILE A 66 -5.42 -6.40 10.60
N CYS A 67 -6.58 -7.06 10.52
CA CYS A 67 -7.89 -6.41 10.55
C CYS A 67 -8.76 -7.01 11.66
N PRO A 68 -9.33 -6.19 12.58
CA PRO A 68 -10.14 -6.70 13.68
C PRO A 68 -11.53 -7.19 13.23
N LEU A 69 -12.04 -6.73 12.09
CA LEU A 69 -13.40 -7.02 11.62
C LEU A 69 -13.40 -7.95 10.41
N LYS A 70 -14.09 -9.09 10.54
CA LYS A 70 -14.21 -10.08 9.46
C LYS A 70 -14.94 -9.54 8.23
N SER A 71 -15.92 -8.64 8.42
CA SER A 71 -16.62 -7.97 7.32
C SER A 71 -15.65 -7.13 6.51
N LEU A 72 -14.88 -6.27 7.18
CA LEU A 72 -13.92 -5.39 6.53
C LEU A 72 -12.85 -6.19 5.76
N LYS A 73 -12.42 -7.35 6.28
CA LYS A 73 -11.52 -8.25 5.57
C LYS A 73 -12.08 -8.76 4.23
N LYS A 74 -13.39 -9.02 4.13
CA LYS A 74 -14.02 -9.49 2.89
C LYS A 74 -14.16 -8.37 1.85
N ASP A 75 -14.20 -7.12 2.32
CA ASP A 75 -14.35 -5.94 1.47
C ASP A 75 -13.00 -5.46 0.89
N GLN A 76 -11.87 -6.04 1.34
CA GLN A 76 -10.52 -5.76 0.82
C GLN A 76 -10.12 -6.83 -0.19
#